data_AF-A0A661WJR8-F1
#
_entry.id   AF-A0A661WJR8-F1
#
_cell.length_a   1.000
_cell.length_b   1.000
_cell.length_c   1.000
_cell.angle_alpha   90.00
_cell.angle_beta   90.00
_cell.angle_gamma   90.00
#
_symmetry.space_group_name_H-M   'P 1'
#
loop_
_entity.id
_entity.type
_entity.pdbx_description
1 polymer ?
#
loop_
_entity_poly.entity_id
_entity_poly.type
_entity_poly.pdbx_seq_one_letter_code
_entity_poly.pdbx_strand_id
1 'polypeptide(L)'
;SLLVYFGVGYASVTTMGVPLIAIIIFGIRAWMGLTPWTFVFYLLIVEIILLWALRPNIRKLLNGTERGISWRARKPKDKESE
;
A
#
# COMPACT_ATOMS: atom_id res chain seq x y z
N SER A 1 -9.08 10.77 0.87
CA SER A 1 -8.76 9.58 0.07
C SER A 1 -7.80 9.81 -1.10
N LEU A 2 -7.56 11.05 -1.54
CA LEU A 2 -6.67 11.34 -2.68
C LEU A 2 -5.17 11.42 -2.33
N LEU A 3 -4.81 11.80 -1.09
CA LEU A 3 -3.40 12.10 -0.72
C LEU A 3 -2.51 10.86 -0.54
N VAL A 4 -3.11 9.69 -0.33
CA VAL A 4 -2.39 8.43 -0.14
C VAL A 4 -1.84 7.92 -1.49
N TYR A 5 -2.37 8.40 -2.62
CA TYR A 5 -1.92 8.08 -3.97
C TYR A 5 -0.59 8.71 -4.40
N PHE A 6 -0.07 9.71 -3.67
CA PHE A 6 1.01 10.58 -4.18
C PHE A 6 2.40 10.32 -3.59
N GLY A 7 2.56 9.37 -2.66
CA GLY A 7 3.77 9.29 -1.83
C GLY A 7 4.95 8.49 -2.37
N VAL A 8 4.71 7.35 -3.04
CA VAL A 8 5.79 6.45 -3.48
C VAL A 8 5.27 5.75 -4.73
N GLY A 9 6.08 5.60 -5.78
CA GLY A 9 5.67 5.08 -7.10
C GLY A 9 5.17 3.64 -7.16
N TYR A 10 4.71 3.07 -6.03
CA TYR A 10 4.30 1.70 -5.83
C TYR A 10 2.91 1.67 -5.17
N ALA A 11 1.88 1.44 -6.00
CA ALA A 11 0.49 1.40 -5.54
C ALA A 11 0.28 0.38 -4.39
N SER A 12 1.04 -0.72 -4.39
CA SER A 12 0.97 -1.76 -3.37
C SER A 12 1.41 -1.28 -1.98
N VAL A 13 2.41 -0.40 -1.88
CA VAL A 13 2.89 0.15 -0.59
C VAL A 13 1.83 1.07 0.02
N THR A 14 1.20 1.87 -0.84
CA THR A 14 0.08 2.73 -0.47
C THR A 14 -1.12 1.93 0.05
N THR A 15 -1.46 0.82 -0.62
CA THR A 15 -2.61 -0.01 -0.23
C THR A 15 -2.38 -0.74 1.10
N MET A 16 -1.16 -1.19 1.39
CA MET A 16 -0.81 -1.87 2.66
C MET A 16 -0.65 -0.89 3.84
N GLY A 17 -0.35 0.38 3.59
CA GLY A 17 -0.11 1.34 4.68
C GLY A 17 -1.37 1.70 5.47
N VAL A 18 -2.55 1.69 4.84
CA VAL A 18 -3.80 2.15 5.46
C VAL A 18 -4.27 1.23 6.60
N PRO A 19 -4.36 -0.10 6.41
CA PRO A 19 -4.80 -0.98 7.50
C PRO A 19 -3.75 -1.06 8.61
N LEU A 20 -2.46 -0.96 8.30
CA LEU A 20 -1.37 -0.85 9.28
C LEU A 20 -1.56 0.35 10.23
N ILE A 21 -1.86 1.53 9.68
CA ILE A 21 -2.16 2.72 10.49
C ILE A 21 -3.42 2.51 11.33
N ALA A 22 -4.45 1.89 10.75
CA ALA A 22 -5.67 1.58 11.48
C ALA A 22 -5.41 0.62 12.66
N ILE A 23 -4.59 -0.41 12.48
CA ILE A 23 -4.21 -1.35 13.56
C ILE A 23 -3.58 -0.59 14.73
N ILE A 24 -2.68 0.36 14.46
CA ILE A 24 -2.02 1.17 15.50
C ILE A 24 -3.04 2.03 16.25
N ILE A 25 -3.91 2.74 15.52
CA ILE A 25 -4.93 3.61 16.12
C ILE A 25 -5.89 2.79 17.00
N PHE A 26 -6.43 1.68 16.47
CA PHE A 26 -7.35 0.84 17.23
C PHE A 26 -6.68 0.07 18.36
N GLY A 27 -5.38 -0.24 18.24
CA GLY A 27 -4.58 -0.81 19.33
C GLY A 27 -4.45 0.15 20.50
N ILE A 28 -4.12 1.42 20.24
CA ILE A 28 -4.06 2.46 21.28
C ILE A 28 -5.44 2.65 21.92
N ARG A 29 -6.50 2.75 21.10
CA ARG A 29 -7.87 2.91 21.62
C ARG A 29 -8.33 1.72 22.46
N ALA A 30 -7.98 0.49 22.08
CA ALA A 30 -8.31 -0.71 22.84
C ALA A 30 -7.52 -0.78 24.15
N TRP A 31 -6.25 -0.39 24.15
CA TRP A 31 -5.44 -0.25 25.36
C TRP A 31 -6.03 0.75 26.36
N MET A 32 -6.59 1.85 25.86
CA MET A 32 -7.31 2.85 26.67
C MET A 32 -8.73 2.42 27.08
N GLY A 33 -9.19 1.23 26.69
CA GLY A 33 -10.55 0.76 26.95
C GLY A 33 -11.65 1.45 26.15
N LEU A 34 -11.29 2.25 25.13
CA LEU A 34 -12.24 3.05 24.33
C LEU A 34 -12.86 2.27 23.18
N THR A 35 -12.30 1.12 22.81
CA THR A 35 -12.80 0.24 21.75
C THR A 35 -12.52 -1.23 22.08
N PRO A 36 -13.39 -2.18 21.69
CA PRO A 36 -13.11 -3.59 21.84
C PRO A 36 -11.88 -4.05 21.04
N TRP A 37 -11.13 -5.02 21.57
CA TRP A 37 -10.00 -5.65 20.88
C TRP A 37 -10.39 -6.37 19.59
N THR A 38 -11.67 -6.70 19.40
CA THR A 38 -12.19 -7.34 18.18
C THR A 38 -11.90 -6.52 16.92
N PHE A 39 -11.87 -5.19 17.02
CA PHE A 39 -11.50 -4.32 15.89
C PHE A 39 -10.02 -4.48 15.50
N VAL A 40 -9.13 -4.68 16.48
CA VAL A 40 -7.70 -4.91 16.23
C VAL A 40 -7.52 -6.25 15.51
N PHE A 41 -8.15 -7.32 16.01
CA PHE A 41 -8.10 -8.64 15.37
C PHE A 41 -8.70 -8.64 13.96
N TYR A 42 -9.82 -7.94 13.77
CA TYR A 42 -10.43 -7.77 12.45
C TYR A 42 -9.46 -7.10 11.48
N LEU A 43 -8.83 -6.00 11.88
CA LEU A 43 -7.88 -5.28 11.04
C LEU A 43 -6.62 -6.11 10.74
N LEU A 44 -6.15 -6.91 11.70
CA LEU A 44 -5.04 -7.85 11.48
C LEU A 44 -5.39 -8.92 10.44
N ILE A 45 -6.59 -9.51 10.50
CA ILE A 45 -7.06 -10.49 9.51
C ILE A 45 -7.16 -9.84 8.12
N VAL A 46 -7.73 -8.63 8.04
CA VAL A 46 -7.82 -7.86 6.79
C VAL A 46 -6.44 -7.61 6.21
N GLU A 47 -5.47 -7.18 7.02
CA GLU A 47 -4.10 -6.93 6.58
C GLU A 47 -3.43 -8.22 6.06
N ILE A 48 -3.62 -9.35 6.73
CA ILE A 48 -3.08 -10.65 6.26
C ILE A 48 -3.67 -11.03 4.90
N ILE A 49 -4.99 -10.89 4.72
CA ILE A 49 -5.67 -11.19 3.44
C ILE A 49 -5.15 -10.25 2.34
N LEU A 50 -4.97 -8.98 2.67
CA LEU A 50 -4.48 -7.97 1.74
C LEU A 50 -3.04 -8.26 1.30
N LEU A 51 -2.15 -8.59 2.24
CA LEU A 51 -0.78 -9.00 1.95
C LEU A 51 -0.73 -10.27 1.11
N TRP A 52 -1.64 -11.23 1.37
CA TRP A 52 -1.75 -12.44 0.57
C TRP A 52 -2.19 -12.13 -0.86
N ALA A 53 -3.20 -11.28 -1.04
CA ALA A 53 -3.67 -10.84 -2.35
C ALA A 53 -2.62 -10.03 -3.12
N LEU A 54 -1.82 -9.21 -2.43
CA LEU A 54 -0.78 -8.36 -3.01
C LEU A 54 0.57 -9.06 -3.16
N ARG A 55 0.71 -10.33 -2.72
CA ARG A 55 1.93 -11.13 -2.87
C ARG A 55 2.59 -11.06 -4.25
N PRO A 56 1.89 -11.16 -5.40
CA PRO A 56 2.53 -11.04 -6.71
C PRO A 56 3.07 -9.63 -6.97
N ASN A 57 2.46 -8.58 -6.42
CA ASN A 57 2.94 -7.22 -6.54
C ASN A 57 4.14 -6.98 -5.62
N ILE A 58 4.09 -7.43 -4.36
CA ILE A 58 5.23 -7.40 -3.43
C ILE A 58 6.46 -8.07 -4.05
N ARG A 59 6.29 -9.19 -4.75
CA ARG A 59 7.39 -9.85 -5.47
C ARG A 59 7.97 -8.98 -6.58
N LYS A 60 7.13 -8.26 -7.33
CA LYS A 60 7.58 -7.32 -8.36
C LYS A 60 8.33 -6.12 -7.76
N LEU A 61 7.84 -5.59 -6.63
CA LEU A 61 8.52 -4.56 -5.84
C LEU A 61 9.91 -5.00 -5.42
N LEU A 62 10.02 -6.15 -4.75
CA LEU A 62 11.27 -6.67 -4.21
C LEU A 62 12.28 -6.98 -5.33
N ASN A 63 11.80 -7.41 -6.49
CA ASN A 63 12.64 -7.66 -7.65
C ASN A 63 13.01 -6.38 -8.43
N GLY A 64 12.52 -5.20 -8.01
CA GLY A 64 12.75 -3.93 -8.73
C GLY A 64 12.15 -3.89 -10.14
N THR A 65 11.24 -4.83 -10.45
CA THR A 65 10.62 -4.99 -11.78
C THR A 65 9.24 -4.37 -11.86
N GLU A 66 8.73 -3.83 -10.74
CA GLU A 66 7.48 -3.11 -10.75
C GLU A 66 7.66 -1.86 -11.62
N ARG A 67 6.92 -1.81 -12.74
CA ARG A 67 6.72 -0.58 -13.49
C ARG A 67 6.09 0.41 -12.53
N GLY A 68 6.92 1.24 -11.91
CA GLY A 68 6.43 2.34 -11.10
C GLY A 68 5.43 3.11 -11.94
N ILE A 69 4.32 3.51 -11.34
CA ILE A 69 3.38 4.46 -11.94
C ILE A 69 4.04 5.85 -11.85
N SER A 70 5.24 5.95 -12.40
CA SER A 70 6.00 7.17 -12.55
C SER A 70 5.36 7.88 -13.74
N TRP A 71 4.67 8.98 -13.46
CA TRP A 71 4.22 9.91 -14.49
C TRP A 71 5.39 10.39 -15.39
N ARG A 72 6.64 10.21 -14.93
CA ARG A 72 7.89 10.52 -15.61
C ARG A 72 8.36 9.46 -16.62
N ALA A 73 7.68 8.31 -16.73
CA ALA A 73 8.08 7.22 -17.65
C ALA A 73 7.56 7.39 -19.09
N ARG A 74 6.85 8.48 -19.42
CA ARG A 74 6.67 8.88 -20.81
C ARG A 74 7.83 9.79 -21.23
N LYS A 75 8.96 9.18 -21.58
CA LYS A 75 9.76 9.77 -22.66
C LYS A 75 9.05 9.37 -23.95
N PRO A 76 8.47 10.30 -24.74
CA PRO A 76 8.20 10.00 -26.13
C PRO A 76 9.55 9.64 -26.77
N LYS A 77 9.71 8.39 -27.20
CA LYS A 77 10.82 7.99 -28.06
C LYS A 77 10.68 8.76 -29.36
N ASP A 78 11.62 9.68 -29.55
CA ASP A 78 12.39 9.92 -30.77
C ASP A 78 11.61 9.89 -32.09
N LYS A 79 11.36 11.09 -32.64
CA LYS A 79 11.32 11.26 -34.09
C LYS A 79 12.76 11.16 -34.59
N GLU A 80 13.15 9.96 -34.98
CA GLU A 80 14.38 9.71 -35.69
C GLU A 80 14.11 9.92 -37.20
N SER A 81 14.81 10.91 -37.75
CA SER A 81 15.25 11.07 -39.14
C SER A 81 14.23 10.94 -40.28
N GLU A 82 13.86 12.07 -40.88
CA GLU A 82 13.95 12.34 -42.33
C GLU A 82 14.48 13.76 -42.55
#